data_AF-A0A352LWY7-F1
#
_entry.id   AF-A0A352LWY7-F1
#
_cell.length_a   1.000
_cell.length_b   1.000
_cell.length_c   1.000
_cell.angle_alpha   90.00
_cell.angle_beta   90.00
_cell.angle_gamma   90.00
#
_symmetry.space_group_name_H-M   'P 1'
#
loop_
_entity.id
_entity.type
_entity.pdbx_description
1 polymer ?
#
loop_
_entity_poly.entity_id
_entity_poly.type
_entity_poly.pdbx_seq_one_letter_code
_entity_poly.pdbx_strand_id
1 'polypeptide(L)'
;MPAKKAASQKKETYKVEGEKLIAKVKELVREGNVRKIIIKDKNNKTVMEFPLTLGVVGTVLAPILAAVGAIAALIGECSITVERRT
;
A
#
# COMPACT_ATOMS: atom_id res chain seq x y z
N MET A 1 11.94 -10.19 21.28
CA MET A 1 11.52 -10.52 19.91
C MET A 1 11.71 -9.30 19.02
N PRO A 2 12.54 -9.36 17.96
CA PRO A 2 12.99 -8.18 17.22
C PRO A 2 12.07 -7.84 16.05
N ALA A 3 11.41 -6.68 16.09
CA ALA A 3 10.81 -6.05 14.91
C ALA A 3 11.39 -4.64 14.73
N LYS A 4 12.53 -4.65 14.03
CA LYS A 4 13.40 -3.57 13.62
C LYS A 4 12.66 -2.55 12.73
N LYS A 5 12.53 -1.29 13.18
CA LYS A 5 13.13 -0.09 12.52
C LYS A 5 12.59 1.23 13.10
N ALA A 6 13.45 1.87 13.87
CA ALA A 6 13.56 3.32 13.96
C ALA A 6 13.95 3.90 12.59
N ALA A 7 13.19 4.89 12.12
CA ALA A 7 13.61 6.00 11.25
C ALA A 7 12.38 6.85 10.97
N SER A 8 12.54 8.16 11.03
CA SER A 8 11.53 9.23 10.95
C SER A 8 10.71 9.27 9.63
N GLN A 9 9.99 8.19 9.31
CA GLN A 9 9.15 8.08 8.12
C GLN A 9 7.72 8.48 8.44
N LYS A 10 7.16 9.43 7.68
CA LYS A 10 5.77 9.84 7.83
C LYS A 10 4.87 8.67 7.42
N LYS A 11 4.19 8.09 8.40
CA LYS A 11 3.14 7.08 8.21
C LYS A 11 1.82 7.80 8.02
N GLU A 12 1.27 7.72 6.82
CA GLU A 12 -0.05 8.25 6.53
C GLU A 12 -1.01 7.09 6.31
N THR A 13 -2.19 7.15 6.95
CA THR A 13 -3.24 6.15 6.76
C THR A 13 -4.43 6.80 6.09
N TYR A 14 -4.81 6.25 4.95
CA TYR A 14 -5.96 6.68 4.17
C TYR A 14 -6.99 5.56 4.19
N LYS A 15 -8.21 5.85 4.67
CA LYS A 15 -9.36 4.98 4.44
C LYS A 15 -9.84 5.18 3.02
N VAL A 16 -9.93 4.10 2.26
CA VAL A 16 -10.38 4.12 0.87
C VAL A 16 -11.29 2.94 0.61
N GLU A 17 -12.28 3.17 -0.25
CA GLU A 17 -13.14 2.10 -0.74
C GLU A 17 -12.33 1.15 -1.64
N GLY A 18 -12.73 -0.11 -1.69
CA GLY A 18 -12.05 -1.15 -2.46
C GLY A 18 -11.83 -0.76 -3.93
N GLU A 19 -12.84 -0.21 -4.59
CA GLU A 19 -12.70 0.30 -5.97
C GLU A 19 -11.68 1.45 -6.11
N LYS A 20 -11.59 2.32 -5.10
CA LYS A 20 -10.68 3.48 -5.09
C LYS A 20 -9.26 3.11 -4.64
N LEU A 21 -9.06 1.92 -4.09
CA LEU A 21 -7.76 1.43 -3.62
C LEU A 21 -6.73 1.44 -4.75
N ILE A 22 -7.07 0.86 -5.91
CA ILE A 22 -6.15 0.80 -7.06
C ILE A 22 -5.83 2.20 -7.59
N ALA A 23 -6.83 3.07 -7.67
CA ALA A 23 -6.65 4.45 -8.13
C ALA A 23 -5.65 5.18 -7.22
N LYS A 24 -5.83 5.07 -5.88
CA LYS A 24 -4.93 5.69 -4.91
C LYS A 24 -3.53 5.10 -4.94
N VAL A 25 -3.38 3.78 -5.04
CA VAL A 25 -2.05 3.15 -5.17
C VAL A 25 -1.35 3.65 -6.43
N LYS A 26 -2.04 3.73 -7.58
CA LYS A 26 -1.48 4.27 -8.83
C LYS A 26 -1.05 5.73 -8.68
N GLU A 27 -1.84 6.57 -8.02
CA GLU A 27 -1.46 7.96 -7.71
C GLU A 27 -0.18 8.01 -6.86
N LEU A 28 -0.13 7.22 -5.77
CA LEU A 28 1.02 7.16 -4.87
C LEU A 28 2.30 6.68 -5.57
N VAL A 29 2.16 5.74 -6.51
CA VAL A 29 3.26 5.27 -7.37
C VAL A 29 3.71 6.36 -8.33
N ARG A 30 2.78 7.10 -8.96
CA ARG A 30 3.09 8.23 -9.85
C ARG A 30 3.75 9.39 -9.11
N GLU A 31 3.35 9.64 -7.86
CA GLU A 31 3.99 10.63 -6.99
C GLU A 31 5.44 10.28 -6.67
N GLY A 32 5.80 8.99 -6.69
CA GLY A 32 7.18 8.51 -6.43
C GLY A 32 7.67 8.73 -4.99
N ASN A 33 6.87 9.36 -4.13
CA ASN A 33 7.26 9.74 -2.77
C ASN A 33 6.96 8.66 -1.71
N VAL A 34 6.31 7.56 -2.12
CA VAL A 34 5.98 6.41 -1.26
C VAL A 34 6.98 5.30 -1.46
N ARG A 35 7.51 4.77 -0.36
CA ARG A 35 8.49 3.67 -0.36
C ARG A 35 7.94 2.36 0.16
N LYS A 36 6.85 2.43 0.91
CA LYS A 36 6.17 1.26 1.48
C LYS A 36 4.68 1.49 1.49
N ILE A 37 3.94 0.48 1.06
CA ILE A 37 2.49 0.43 1.15
C ILE A 37 2.11 -0.75 2.04
N ILE A 38 1.14 -0.50 2.92
CA ILE A 38 0.57 -1.47 3.83
C ILE A 38 -0.95 -1.37 3.65
N ILE A 39 -1.57 -2.46 3.23
CA ILE A 39 -3.02 -2.56 3.06
C ILE A 39 -3.57 -3.28 4.27
N LYS A 40 -4.57 -2.67 4.89
CA LYS A 40 -5.32 -3.20 6.02
C LYS A 40 -6.78 -3.37 5.64
N ASP A 41 -7.37 -4.41 6.19
CA ASP A 41 -8.80 -4.67 6.11
C ASP A 41 -9.58 -3.76 7.10
N LYS A 42 -10.92 -3.76 7.02
CA LYS A 42 -11.82 -3.13 8.00
C LYS A 42 -11.52 -3.54 9.45
N ASN A 43 -11.00 -4.76 9.68
CA ASN A 43 -10.60 -5.23 11.00
C ASN A 43 -9.22 -4.72 11.47
N ASN A 44 -8.65 -3.69 10.82
CA ASN A 44 -7.29 -3.18 11.06
C ASN A 44 -6.19 -4.24 10.89
N LYS A 45 -6.52 -5.37 10.26
CA LYS A 45 -5.61 -6.48 10.03
C LYS A 45 -4.82 -6.21 8.75
N THR A 46 -3.50 -6.27 8.82
CA THR A 46 -2.65 -6.13 7.63
C THR A 46 -2.90 -7.32 6.71
N VAL A 47 -3.46 -7.03 5.54
CA VAL A 47 -3.72 -8.04 4.49
C VAL A 47 -2.48 -8.22 3.64
N MET A 48 -1.80 -7.12 3.31
CA MET A 48 -0.62 -7.14 2.45
C MET A 48 0.27 -5.93 2.74
N GLU A 49 1.59 -6.11 2.73
CA GLU A 49 2.53 -5.00 2.74
C GLU A 49 3.64 -5.23 1.72
N PHE A 50 4.07 -4.17 1.03
CA PHE A 50 5.14 -4.26 0.06
C PHE A 50 5.92 -2.94 -0.08
N PRO A 51 7.22 -3.00 -0.37
CA PRO A 51 8.01 -1.83 -0.71
C PRO A 51 7.70 -1.35 -2.13
N LEU A 52 7.37 -0.06 -2.28
CA LEU A 52 7.34 0.62 -3.56
C LEU A 52 8.74 1.19 -3.84
N THR A 53 9.53 0.45 -4.61
CA THR A 53 10.84 0.91 -5.10
C THR A 53 10.85 0.91 -6.62
N LEU A 54 11.70 1.74 -7.23
CA LEU A 54 11.83 1.88 -8.68
C LEU A 54 12.08 0.55 -9.42
N GLY A 55 12.58 -0.49 -8.74
CA GLY A 55 12.74 -1.84 -9.32
C GLY A 55 11.50 -2.74 -9.28
N VAL A 56 10.57 -2.49 -8.36
CA VAL A 56 9.32 -3.28 -8.18
C VAL A 56 8.25 -2.85 -9.19
N VAL A 57 8.23 -1.56 -9.55
CA VAL A 57 7.26 -0.97 -10.49
C VAL A 57 7.37 -1.58 -11.90
N GLY A 58 8.57 -2.02 -12.32
CA GLY A 58 8.80 -2.54 -13.68
C GLY A 58 8.58 -4.05 -13.87
N THR A 59 8.72 -4.86 -12.81
CA THR A 59 8.77 -6.34 -12.94
C THR A 59 7.61 -7.07 -12.27
N VAL A 60 7.07 -6.53 -11.17
CA VAL A 60 6.08 -7.21 -10.33
C VAL A 60 4.89 -6.31 -9.96
N LEU A 61 4.80 -5.11 -10.53
CA LEU A 61 3.69 -4.19 -10.27
C LEU A 61 2.33 -4.75 -10.71
N ALA A 62 2.27 -5.34 -11.90
CA ALA A 62 1.01 -5.88 -12.43
C ALA A 62 0.43 -7.01 -11.55
N PRO A 63 1.21 -8.03 -11.12
CA PRO A 63 0.75 -9.04 -10.16
C PRO A 63 0.30 -8.45 -8.82
N ILE A 64 1.05 -7.49 -8.27
CA ILE A 64 0.72 -6.88 -6.98
C ILE A 64 -0.56 -6.05 -7.10
N LEU A 65 -0.68 -5.19 -8.12
CA LEU A 65 -1.90 -4.42 -8.36
C LEU A 65 -3.11 -5.32 -8.64
N ALA A 66 -2.93 -6.46 -9.31
CA ALA A 66 -3.99 -7.44 -9.53
C ALA A 66 -4.43 -8.11 -8.22
N ALA A 67 -3.50 -8.56 -7.38
CA ALA A 67 -3.82 -9.13 -6.06
C ALA A 67 -4.51 -8.10 -5.17
N VAL A 68 -3.96 -6.88 -5.12
CA VAL A 68 -4.54 -5.74 -4.42
C VAL A 68 -5.94 -5.43 -4.93
N GLY A 69 -6.14 -5.41 -6.25
CA GLY A 69 -7.42 -5.17 -6.88
C GLY A 69 -8.46 -6.27 -6.62
N ALA A 70 -8.04 -7.54 -6.62
CA ALA A 70 -8.91 -8.67 -6.30
C ALA A 70 -9.38 -8.60 -4.84
N ILE A 71 -8.47 -8.29 -3.92
CA ILE A 71 -8.77 -8.08 -2.50
C ILE A 71 -9.71 -6.87 -2.34
N ALA A 72 -9.46 -5.78 -3.06
CA ALA A 72 -10.30 -4.58 -3.01
C ALA A 72 -11.70 -4.81 -3.59
N ALA A 73 -11.83 -5.65 -4.62
CA ALA A 73 -13.13 -6.05 -5.17
C ALA A 73 -13.92 -6.94 -4.19
N LEU A 74 -13.21 -7.78 -3.42
CA LEU A 74 -13.80 -8.62 -2.37
C LEU A 74 -14.15 -7.85 -1.10
N ILE A 75 -13.32 -6.86 -0.75
CA ILE A 75 -13.40 -6.11 0.49
C ILE A 75 -13.71 -4.66 0.12
N GLY A 76 -15.00 -4.31 0.19
CA GLY A 76 -15.48 -2.97 -0.16
C GLY A 76 -14.84 -1.84 0.64
N GLU A 77 -14.31 -2.11 1.84
CA GLU A 77 -13.67 -1.12 2.71
C GLU A 77 -12.26 -1.54 3.14
N CYS A 78 -11.26 -0.75 2.76
CA CYS A 78 -9.85 -1.00 3.07
C CYS A 78 -9.17 0.25 3.63
N SER A 79 -8.06 0.07 4.33
CA SER A 79 -7.21 1.17 4.80
C SER A 79 -5.81 1.02 4.24
N ILE A 80 -5.32 2.03 3.53
CA ILE A 80 -3.95 2.09 3.02
C ILE A 80 -3.11 2.88 3.99
N THR A 81 -2.15 2.24 4.63
CA THR A 81 -1.06 2.93 5.34
C THR A 81 0.16 3.01 4.42
N VAL A 82 0.70 4.21 4.19
CA VAL A 82 1.91 4.41 3.40
C VAL A 82 3.03 5.01 4.24
N GLU A 83 4.27 4.63 3.93
CA GLU A 83 5.46 5.26 4.48
C GLU A 83 6.12 6.12 3.40
N ARG A 84 6.15 7.43 3.66
CA ARG A 84 6.85 8.41 2.82
C ARG A 84 8.23 8.71 3.40
N ARG A 85 9.20 8.95 2.52
CA ARG A 85 10.49 9.56 2.92
C ARG A 85 10.33 11.08 2.82
N THR A 86 10.75 11.79 3.85
CA THR A 86 11.07 13.21 3.76
C THR A 86 12.36 13.38 2.95
#